data_AF-A0A929AAL3-F1
#
_entry.id   AF-A0A929AAL3-F1
#
_cell.length_a   1.000
_cell.length_b   1.000
_cell.length_c   1.000
_cell.angle_alpha   90.00
_cell.angle_beta   90.00
_cell.angle_gamma   90.00
#
_symmetry.space_group_name_H-M   'P 1'
#
loop_
_entity.id
_entity.type
_entity.pdbx_description
1 polymer ?
#
loop_
_entity_poly.entity_id
_entity_poly.type
_entity_poly.pdbx_seq_one_letter_code
_entity_poly.pdbx_strand_id
1 'polypeptide(L)'
;MRIGLRVEFSSVNWHRIRLCYKYYKWHNCLLNSPSLFAILIRHPYSPSLFAILIRHPYSPSLSVHNAQPPIHLVLPVGTQVVSHIEVKGAAGQVLCLRGAVGVIVESPTDNSHSYQIQLPNGTAINLKRFEFSIRKHFQKAGLEAPQHLLEELNLFDDVIYRCVVGSRAYGLEDANSDTDRRGIYLPSAELHWSLYGIPEHIEHKEEQECYWELQKFLVLALKANPNVLECLYTPLIETATPLAEQLLDLREIFLSQLVYQTYNSYVLSQFKKMEQDLRNTGTIRWKHAMHLIRLLLSGITILKQGFVPVRIEDYRDRLLAIKYQQVSWDEVNHWRLSLHESFDYAFANTRLPERPDYERANAFLIHARRSQVTD
;
A
#
# COMPACT_ATOMS: atom_id res chain seq x y z
N MET A 1 -8.34 -7.28 37.99
CA MET A 1 -6.90 -7.07 37.67
C MET A 1 -6.85 -6.38 36.32
N ARG A 2 -6.48 -5.09 36.25
CA ARG A 2 -6.40 -4.35 34.98
C ARG A 2 -4.93 -4.14 34.61
N ILE A 3 -4.60 -4.51 33.39
CA ILE A 3 -3.24 -4.50 32.83
C ILE A 3 -2.98 -3.12 32.24
N GLY A 4 -1.89 -2.46 32.63
CA GLY A 4 -1.46 -1.17 32.09
C GLY A 4 -0.29 -1.32 31.12
N LEU A 5 -0.33 -0.59 30.00
CA LEU A 5 0.76 -0.47 29.02
C LEU A 5 1.46 0.88 29.21
N ARG A 6 2.76 0.86 29.51
CA ARG A 6 3.62 2.05 29.47
C ARG A 6 4.39 2.06 28.14
N VAL A 7 4.33 3.18 27.44
CA VAL A 7 5.17 3.47 26.28
C VAL A 7 6.35 4.32 26.77
N GLU A 8 7.57 3.81 26.65
CA GLU A 8 8.80 4.57 26.90
C GLU A 8 9.49 4.88 25.58
N PHE A 9 9.87 6.15 25.39
CA PHE A 9 10.69 6.60 24.26
C PHE A 9 12.16 6.62 24.72
N SER A 10 13.05 5.93 24.00
CA SER A 10 14.50 6.11 24.22
C SER A 10 14.97 7.30 23.37
N SER A 11 15.85 8.13 23.93
CA SER A 11 16.31 9.40 23.34
C SER A 11 17.18 9.26 22.08
N VAL A 12 17.30 8.06 21.49
CA VAL A 12 18.28 7.79 20.42
C VAL A 12 17.67 7.15 19.15
N ASN A 13 16.41 6.71 19.12
CA ASN A 13 15.82 6.20 17.88
C ASN A 13 14.27 6.19 17.86
N TRP A 14 13.65 7.06 17.05
CA TRP A 14 12.21 7.29 17.00
C TRP A 14 11.38 6.24 16.22
N HIS A 15 12.00 5.20 15.67
CA HIS A 15 11.32 4.18 14.85
C HIS A 15 11.01 2.87 15.59
N ARG A 16 11.22 2.82 16.92
CA ARG A 16 10.86 1.65 17.76
C ARG A 16 10.09 2.07 19.00
N ILE A 17 8.86 1.57 19.13
CA ILE A 17 8.06 1.61 20.36
C ILE A 17 8.29 0.28 21.12
N ARG A 18 8.72 0.33 22.38
CA ARG A 18 8.69 -0.83 23.30
C ARG A 18 7.50 -0.68 24.25
N LEU A 19 6.70 -1.74 24.37
CA LEU A 19 5.58 -1.85 25.30
C LEU A 19 6.02 -2.72 26.48
N CYS A 20 6.06 -2.15 27.69
CA CYS A 20 6.35 -2.89 28.93
C CYS A 20 5.12 -2.92 29.84
N TYR A 21 4.84 -4.09 30.42
CA TYR A 21 3.72 -4.31 31.34
C TYR A 21 4.15 -4.07 32.80
N LYS A 22 3.47 -3.15 33.51
CA LYS A 22 3.56 -3.01 34.97
C LYS A 22 2.19 -2.63 35.56
N TYR A 23 1.91 -3.13 36.76
CA TYR A 23 0.62 -2.97 37.45
C TYR A 23 0.52 -1.62 38.18
N TYR A 24 -0.39 -0.75 37.76
CA TYR A 24 -0.79 0.46 38.50
C TYR A 24 -2.28 0.78 38.31
N LYS A 25 -2.87 1.47 39.30
CA LYS A 25 -4.30 1.84 39.42
C LYS A 25 -4.51 3.27 38.89
N TRP A 26 -5.42 3.48 37.95
CA TRP A 26 -5.79 4.83 37.45
C TRP A 26 -7.31 5.02 37.27
N HIS A 27 -7.75 6.26 37.52
CA HIS A 27 -9.10 6.79 37.32
C HIS A 27 -9.29 7.36 35.90
N ASN A 28 -10.53 7.25 35.39
CA ASN A 28 -11.11 7.78 34.14
C ASN A 28 -10.78 7.06 32.82
N CYS A 29 -11.70 6.18 32.41
CA CYS A 29 -11.83 5.62 31.06
C CYS A 29 -12.95 6.37 30.32
N LEU A 30 -12.70 6.80 29.08
CA LEU A 30 -13.74 7.25 28.13
C LEU A 30 -13.76 6.30 26.95
N LEU A 31 -14.62 5.28 27.03
CA LEU A 31 -15.35 4.59 25.95
C LEU A 31 -16.00 3.32 26.50
N ASN A 32 -17.30 3.15 26.20
CA ASN A 32 -18.20 2.12 26.74
C ASN A 32 -18.31 0.87 25.83
N SER A 33 -17.20 0.36 25.27
CA SER A 33 -17.24 -0.88 24.49
C SER A 33 -16.01 -1.77 24.72
N PRO A 34 -16.19 -3.07 25.07
CA PRO A 34 -15.09 -3.93 25.52
C PRO A 34 -14.19 -4.50 24.41
N SER A 35 -14.41 -4.14 23.14
CA SER A 35 -13.78 -4.79 21.97
C SER A 35 -12.85 -3.89 21.14
N LEU A 36 -12.70 -2.61 21.48
CA LEU A 36 -11.83 -1.66 20.78
C LEU A 36 -11.13 -0.69 21.75
N PHE A 37 -9.82 -0.57 21.61
CA PHE A 37 -8.99 0.38 22.37
C PHE A 37 -8.33 1.37 21.41
N ALA A 38 -8.29 2.64 21.79
CA ALA A 38 -7.57 3.69 21.05
C ALA A 38 -6.34 4.13 21.84
N ILE A 39 -5.17 4.08 21.22
CA ILE A 39 -3.93 4.68 21.75
C ILE A 39 -3.67 5.97 20.99
N LEU A 40 -3.65 7.10 21.70
CA LEU A 40 -3.38 8.41 21.13
C LEU A 40 -1.89 8.74 21.27
N ILE A 41 -1.24 9.06 20.16
CA ILE A 41 0.18 9.41 20.08
C ILE A 41 0.31 10.83 19.53
N ARG A 42 1.05 11.69 20.23
CA ARG A 42 1.43 13.02 19.73
C ARG A 42 2.78 12.95 19.04
N HIS A 43 2.88 13.55 17.85
CA HIS A 43 4.16 13.70 17.17
C HIS A 43 4.89 14.95 17.71
N PRO A 44 6.18 14.87 18.06
CA PRO A 44 6.87 15.97 18.74
C PRO A 44 7.08 17.22 17.86
N TYR A 45 7.04 17.07 16.53
CA TYR A 45 7.22 18.17 15.57
C TYR A 45 6.00 18.43 14.66
N SER A 46 4.85 17.84 15.00
CA SER A 46 3.58 18.14 14.31
C SER A 46 2.46 18.23 15.34
N PRO A 47 1.56 19.23 15.26
CA PRO A 47 0.44 19.34 16.17
C PRO A 47 -0.61 18.21 16.01
N SER A 48 -0.41 17.31 15.05
CA SER A 48 -1.30 16.18 14.78
C SER A 48 -1.26 15.11 15.88
N LEU A 49 -2.45 14.69 16.29
CA LEU A 49 -2.68 13.55 17.18
C LEU A 49 -3.00 12.32 16.32
N PHE A 50 -2.29 11.21 16.54
CA PHE A 50 -2.50 9.97 15.81
C PHE A 50 -3.19 8.97 16.73
N ALA A 51 -4.28 8.35 16.27
CA ALA A 51 -4.99 7.32 17.01
C ALA A 51 -4.72 5.95 16.37
N ILE A 52 -4.19 5.00 17.15
CA ILE A 52 -4.09 3.60 16.75
C ILE A 52 -5.24 2.84 17.40
N LEU A 53 -6.14 2.30 16.58
CA LEU A 53 -7.25 1.47 17.04
C LEU A 53 -6.82 0.00 17.08
N ILE A 54 -6.97 -0.62 18.24
CA ILE A 54 -6.63 -2.03 18.48
C ILE A 54 -7.91 -2.78 18.83
N ARG A 55 -8.22 -3.83 18.04
CA ARG A 55 -9.34 -4.74 18.33
C ARG A 55 -8.90 -5.88 19.24
N HIS A 56 -9.79 -6.29 20.15
CA HIS A 56 -9.57 -7.46 20.99
C HIS A 56 -9.68 -8.75 20.13
N PRO A 57 -8.78 -9.74 20.29
CA PRO A 57 -8.67 -10.91 19.41
C PRO A 57 -9.82 -11.95 19.49
N TYR A 58 -10.92 -11.67 20.19
CA TYR A 58 -12.04 -12.60 20.37
C TYR A 58 -13.41 -11.91 20.21
N SER A 59 -13.79 -11.57 18.98
CA SER A 59 -15.17 -11.13 18.67
C SER A 59 -15.68 -11.86 17.42
N PRO A 60 -16.86 -12.52 17.48
CA PRO A 60 -17.33 -13.38 16.39
C PRO A 60 -17.87 -12.57 15.20
N SER A 61 -17.70 -13.14 14.01
CA SER A 61 -18.14 -12.63 12.71
C SER A 61 -19.64 -12.80 12.51
N LEU A 62 -20.31 -11.76 11.99
CA LEU A 62 -21.65 -11.85 11.41
C LEU A 62 -21.56 -11.65 9.90
N SER A 63 -22.25 -12.53 9.19
CA SER A 63 -22.29 -12.76 7.75
C SER A 63 -22.99 -11.65 6.96
N VAL A 64 -22.56 -11.54 5.70
CA VAL A 64 -22.98 -10.59 4.67
C VAL A 64 -24.39 -10.90 4.16
N HIS A 65 -25.26 -9.89 4.14
CA HIS A 65 -26.37 -9.79 3.19
C HIS A 65 -26.26 -8.46 2.44
N ASN A 66 -26.48 -8.54 1.12
CA ASN A 66 -26.52 -7.42 0.19
C ASN A 66 -27.49 -6.32 0.66
N ALA A 67 -26.91 -5.23 1.15
CA ALA A 67 -27.43 -3.87 1.08
C ALA A 67 -26.21 -2.96 1.27
N GLN A 68 -25.91 -2.05 0.34
CA GLN A 68 -24.98 -0.97 0.63
C GLN A 68 -25.53 -0.18 1.83
N PRO A 69 -24.85 -0.10 2.98
CA PRO A 69 -25.18 0.91 3.97
C PRO A 69 -24.33 2.15 3.67
N PRO A 70 -24.91 3.37 3.67
CA PRO A 70 -24.10 4.56 3.60
C PRO A 70 -23.25 4.63 4.88
N ILE A 71 -21.93 4.60 4.75
CA ILE A 71 -21.03 4.73 5.91
C ILE A 71 -21.04 6.20 6.34
N HIS A 72 -22.05 6.58 7.12
CA HIS A 72 -22.13 7.90 7.75
C HIS A 72 -21.28 7.94 9.02
N LEU A 73 -19.97 8.16 8.86
CA LEU A 73 -19.07 8.42 9.99
C LEU A 73 -19.36 9.79 10.61
N VAL A 74 -19.59 9.83 11.93
CA VAL A 74 -19.57 11.08 12.72
C VAL A 74 -18.16 11.66 12.68
N LEU A 75 -18.03 12.94 12.34
CA LEU A 75 -16.74 13.59 12.19
C LEU A 75 -16.17 14.03 13.54
N PRO A 76 -14.87 13.82 13.82
CA PRO A 76 -14.30 14.13 15.12
C PRO A 76 -14.10 15.64 15.35
N VAL A 77 -14.13 16.03 16.62
CA VAL A 77 -13.67 17.34 17.11
C VAL A 77 -12.26 17.64 16.59
N GLY A 78 -12.02 18.88 16.17
CA GLY A 78 -10.78 19.34 15.55
C GLY A 78 -10.78 19.27 14.01
N THR A 79 -11.80 18.67 13.39
CA THR A 79 -11.92 18.63 11.93
C THR A 79 -12.21 20.02 11.37
N GLN A 80 -11.42 20.46 10.37
CA GLN A 80 -11.69 21.70 9.64
C GLN A 80 -12.76 21.48 8.56
N VAL A 81 -13.76 22.35 8.55
CA VAL A 81 -14.93 22.24 7.69
C VAL A 81 -15.23 23.55 6.98
N VAL A 82 -15.95 23.47 5.86
CA VAL A 82 -16.42 24.60 5.06
C VAL A 82 -17.94 24.60 5.04
N SER A 83 -18.55 25.69 5.48
CA SER A 83 -20.01 25.85 5.48
C SER A 83 -20.57 25.93 4.06
N HIS A 84 -21.66 25.23 3.79
CA HIS A 84 -22.43 25.33 2.55
C HIS A 84 -23.57 26.34 2.63
N ILE A 85 -23.90 26.81 3.83
CA ILE A 85 -25.01 27.74 4.08
C ILE A 85 -24.52 29.02 4.75
N GLU A 86 -25.34 30.06 4.64
CA GLU A 86 -25.23 31.24 5.48
C GLU A 86 -26.00 31.02 6.78
N VAL A 87 -25.37 31.29 7.92
CA VAL A 87 -26.03 31.21 9.25
C VAL A 87 -26.24 32.63 9.76
N LYS A 88 -27.49 32.97 10.08
CA LYS A 88 -27.85 34.26 10.69
C LYS A 88 -28.17 34.09 12.17
N GLY A 89 -27.82 35.10 12.96
CA GLY A 89 -28.15 35.16 14.39
C GLY A 89 -29.59 35.62 14.62
N ALA A 90 -30.03 35.57 15.88
CA ALA A 90 -31.41 35.94 16.27
C ALA A 90 -31.79 37.39 15.93
N ALA A 91 -30.82 38.31 15.83
CA ALA A 91 -31.03 39.70 15.43
C ALA A 91 -30.75 39.94 13.92
N GLY A 92 -30.69 38.87 13.12
CA GLY A 92 -30.56 38.95 11.66
C GLY A 92 -29.15 39.19 11.13
N GLN A 93 -28.15 39.41 12.00
CA GLN A 93 -26.76 39.54 11.56
C GLN A 93 -26.21 38.21 11.04
N VAL A 94 -25.38 38.26 9.99
CA VAL A 94 -24.73 37.06 9.46
C VAL A 94 -23.61 36.63 10.40
N LEU A 95 -23.75 35.43 10.98
CA LEU A 95 -22.75 34.81 11.86
C LEU A 95 -21.74 33.99 11.07
N CYS A 96 -22.17 33.40 9.94
CA CYS A 96 -21.35 32.57 9.08
C CYS A 96 -21.74 32.79 7.61
N LEU A 97 -20.77 33.13 6.75
CA LEU A 97 -20.98 33.18 5.31
C LEU A 97 -20.90 31.77 4.71
N ARG A 98 -21.64 31.53 3.62
CA ARG A 98 -21.41 30.35 2.77
C ARG A 98 -19.95 30.34 2.31
N GLY A 99 -19.25 29.21 2.48
CA GLY A 99 -17.83 29.06 2.21
C GLY A 99 -16.89 29.39 3.38
N ALA A 100 -17.42 29.86 4.51
CA ALA A 100 -16.60 30.14 5.70
C ALA A 100 -16.02 28.85 6.30
N VAL A 101 -14.77 28.95 6.77
CA VAL A 101 -14.04 27.84 7.38
C VAL A 101 -14.24 27.87 8.88
N GLY A 102 -14.52 26.72 9.48
CA GLY A 102 -14.60 26.55 10.94
C GLY A 102 -13.98 25.23 11.39
N VAL A 103 -13.92 25.04 12.71
CA VAL A 103 -13.43 23.81 13.34
C VAL A 103 -14.54 23.19 14.18
N ILE A 104 -14.79 21.89 14.02
CA ILE A 104 -15.73 21.18 14.89
C ILE A 104 -15.19 21.21 16.32
N VAL A 105 -15.95 21.77 17.24
CA VAL A 105 -15.64 21.79 18.69
C VAL A 105 -16.49 20.79 19.47
N GLU A 106 -17.65 20.42 18.94
CA GLU A 106 -18.51 19.37 19.50
C GLU A 106 -19.13 18.54 18.38
N SER A 107 -19.12 17.22 18.55
CA SER A 107 -19.66 16.26 17.59
C SER A 107 -20.88 15.55 18.18
N PRO A 108 -21.97 15.38 17.42
CA PRO A 108 -23.16 14.70 17.91
C PRO A 108 -22.91 13.20 18.11
N THR A 109 -23.76 12.56 18.92
CA THR A 109 -23.72 11.10 19.14
C THR A 109 -24.30 10.28 18.00
N ASP A 110 -25.02 10.94 17.08
CA ASP A 110 -25.64 10.35 15.90
C ASP A 110 -25.67 11.35 14.73
N ASN A 111 -26.14 10.93 13.56
CA ASN A 111 -26.15 11.74 12.34
C ASN A 111 -27.38 12.65 12.17
N SER A 112 -28.30 12.66 13.15
CA SER A 112 -29.52 13.48 13.10
C SER A 112 -29.36 14.83 13.81
N HIS A 113 -28.34 14.96 14.66
CA HIS A 113 -28.04 16.17 15.41
C HIS A 113 -26.95 17.04 14.77
N SER A 114 -26.92 18.31 15.17
CA SER A 114 -25.98 19.30 14.65
C SER A 114 -24.61 19.20 15.31
N TYR A 115 -23.57 19.56 14.55
CA TYR A 115 -22.21 19.76 15.01
C TYR A 115 -22.06 21.20 15.50
N GLN A 116 -21.34 21.41 16.60
CA GLN A 116 -20.94 22.74 17.01
C GLN A 116 -19.62 23.08 16.34
N ILE A 117 -19.60 24.19 15.59
CA ILE A 117 -18.47 24.64 14.79
C ILE A 117 -18.05 26.01 15.29
N GLN A 118 -16.77 26.12 15.61
CA GLN A 118 -16.12 27.35 16.03
C GLN A 118 -15.54 28.05 14.81
N LEU A 119 -15.98 29.28 14.56
CA LEU A 119 -15.45 30.15 13.52
C LEU A 119 -14.18 30.89 13.99
N PRO A 120 -13.34 31.39 13.08
CA PRO A 120 -12.07 32.05 13.42
C PRO A 120 -12.23 33.30 14.29
N ASN A 121 -13.40 33.94 14.22
CA ASN A 121 -13.74 35.12 15.02
C ASN A 121 -14.25 34.79 16.44
N GLY A 122 -14.20 33.53 16.87
CA GLY A 122 -14.67 33.13 18.20
C GLY A 122 -16.18 32.89 18.31
N THR A 123 -16.95 33.00 17.21
CA THR A 123 -18.38 32.66 17.20
C THR A 123 -18.60 31.16 17.02
N ALA A 124 -19.47 30.57 17.86
CA ALA A 124 -19.92 29.17 17.69
C ALA A 124 -21.25 29.11 16.93
N ILE A 125 -21.33 28.24 15.92
CA ILE A 125 -22.54 27.98 15.13
C ILE A 125 -22.87 26.48 15.17
N ASN A 126 -24.13 26.13 14.92
CA ASN A 126 -24.56 24.75 14.79
C ASN A 126 -24.88 24.44 13.33
N LEU A 127 -24.23 23.42 12.75
CA LEU A 127 -24.52 22.95 11.40
C LEU A 127 -24.82 21.45 11.40
N LYS A 128 -25.78 21.01 10.59
CA LYS A 128 -26.04 19.59 10.32
C LYS A 128 -25.00 19.03 9.35
N ARG A 129 -24.83 17.70 9.35
CA ARG A 129 -23.79 17.01 8.56
C ARG A 129 -23.78 17.38 7.07
N PHE A 130 -24.94 17.65 6.46
CA PHE A 130 -25.07 17.99 5.04
C PHE A 130 -24.86 19.48 4.75
N GLU A 131 -24.78 20.33 5.78
CA GLU A 131 -24.65 21.79 5.64
C GLU A 131 -23.17 22.22 5.59
N PHE A 132 -22.22 21.28 5.64
CA PHE A 132 -20.80 21.56 5.50
C PHE A 132 -20.03 20.35 4.92
N SER A 133 -18.82 20.63 4.42
CA SER A 133 -17.88 19.61 3.93
C SER A 133 -16.53 19.73 4.65
N ILE A 134 -15.77 18.65 4.68
CA ILE A 134 -14.39 18.71 5.21
C ILE A 134 -13.56 19.58 4.26
N ARG A 135 -12.84 20.56 4.81
CA ARG A 135 -12.11 21.57 4.01
C ARG A 135 -11.18 20.96 2.95
N LYS A 136 -10.50 19.86 3.30
CA LYS A 136 -9.61 19.11 2.39
C LYS A 136 -10.36 18.49 1.20
N HIS A 137 -11.63 18.13 1.37
CA HIS A 137 -12.47 17.54 0.33
C HIS A 137 -13.20 18.64 -0.47
N PHE A 138 -13.57 19.76 0.17
CA PHE A 138 -14.18 20.91 -0.51
C PHE A 138 -13.25 21.51 -1.59
N GLN A 139 -11.94 21.57 -1.34
CA GLN A 139 -10.95 21.98 -2.34
C GLN A 139 -10.81 20.98 -3.50
N LYS A 140 -11.23 19.73 -3.32
CA LYS A 140 -11.18 18.66 -4.32
C LYS A 140 -12.50 18.42 -5.07
N ALA A 141 -13.63 18.92 -4.58
CA ALA A 141 -14.95 18.64 -5.14
C ALA A 141 -15.14 19.11 -6.61
N GLY A 142 -14.37 20.10 -7.08
CA GLY A 142 -14.34 20.49 -8.50
C GLY A 142 -13.57 19.51 -9.42
N LEU A 143 -12.83 18.57 -8.83
CA LEU A 143 -11.98 17.56 -9.48
C LEU A 143 -12.55 16.13 -9.30
N GLU A 144 -13.80 15.95 -8.85
CA GLU A 144 -14.43 14.63 -8.64
C GLU A 144 -15.27 14.12 -9.83
N ALA A 145 -15.69 15.02 -10.74
CA ALA A 145 -16.22 14.66 -12.08
C ALA A 145 -15.34 13.69 -12.94
N PRO A 146 -14.00 13.64 -12.83
CA PRO A 146 -13.14 12.78 -13.64
C PRO A 146 -13.15 11.31 -13.23
N GLN A 147 -13.61 10.98 -12.02
CA GLN A 147 -13.68 9.56 -11.62
C GLN A 147 -14.74 8.84 -12.46
N HIS A 148 -15.85 9.52 -12.77
CA HIS A 148 -16.82 9.05 -13.75
C HIS A 148 -16.29 9.06 -15.19
N LEU A 149 -15.49 10.06 -15.59
CA LEU A 149 -14.88 10.09 -16.94
C LEU A 149 -13.86 8.95 -17.13
N LEU A 150 -13.08 8.64 -16.09
CA LEU A 150 -12.13 7.52 -16.08
C LEU A 150 -12.82 6.17 -15.93
N GLU A 151 -14.04 6.11 -15.35
CA GLU A 151 -14.91 4.93 -15.37
C GLU A 151 -15.53 4.70 -16.76
N GLU A 152 -15.81 5.77 -17.51
CA GLU A 152 -16.27 5.70 -18.91
C GLU A 152 -15.14 5.32 -19.88
N LEU A 153 -13.89 5.71 -19.59
CA LEU A 153 -12.71 5.30 -20.34
C LEU A 153 -12.34 3.86 -19.96
N ASN A 154 -12.51 2.92 -20.89
CA ASN A 154 -12.07 1.54 -20.68
C ASN A 154 -10.52 1.43 -20.75
N LEU A 155 -9.83 1.84 -19.68
CA LEU A 155 -8.36 1.85 -19.59
C LEU A 155 -7.71 0.46 -19.77
N PHE A 156 -8.49 -0.62 -19.74
CA PHE A 156 -8.00 -1.95 -20.09
C PHE A 156 -7.67 -2.10 -21.57
N ASP A 157 -8.27 -1.27 -22.43
CA ASP A 157 -7.94 -1.22 -23.86
C ASP A 157 -6.56 -0.57 -24.11
N ASP A 158 -6.07 0.21 -23.13
CA ASP A 158 -4.74 0.85 -23.15
C ASP A 158 -3.63 -0.07 -22.61
N VAL A 159 -3.91 -1.36 -22.35
CA VAL A 159 -2.92 -2.33 -21.88
C VAL A 159 -1.93 -2.64 -23.01
N ILE A 160 -0.71 -2.13 -22.87
CA ILE A 160 0.37 -2.31 -23.85
C ILE A 160 1.20 -3.57 -23.59
N TYR A 161 1.12 -4.12 -22.38
CA TYR A 161 1.85 -5.32 -21.96
C TYR A 161 1.02 -6.14 -20.96
N ARG A 162 0.88 -7.43 -21.22
CA ARG A 162 0.23 -8.42 -20.35
C ARG A 162 1.08 -9.69 -20.30
N CYS A 163 1.37 -10.13 -19.09
CA CYS A 163 2.12 -11.34 -18.84
C CYS A 163 1.58 -12.10 -17.62
N VAL A 164 1.89 -13.39 -17.57
CA VAL A 164 1.60 -14.24 -16.42
C VAL A 164 2.81 -14.27 -15.50
N VAL A 165 2.56 -14.04 -14.22
CA VAL A 165 3.54 -14.19 -13.13
C VAL A 165 3.02 -15.19 -12.09
N GLY A 166 3.66 -15.24 -10.92
CA GLY A 166 3.19 -16.09 -9.83
C GLY A 166 3.54 -17.55 -10.02
N SER A 167 2.78 -18.43 -9.37
CA SER A 167 3.12 -19.86 -9.25
C SER A 167 3.35 -20.55 -10.61
N ARG A 168 2.53 -20.23 -11.62
CA ARG A 168 2.69 -20.72 -13.01
C ARG A 168 3.98 -20.27 -13.67
N ALA A 169 4.33 -19.00 -13.52
CA ALA A 169 5.58 -18.49 -14.08
C ALA A 169 6.81 -19.05 -13.36
N TYR A 170 6.68 -19.36 -12.06
CA TYR A 170 7.76 -19.91 -11.25
C TYR A 170 8.00 -21.41 -11.46
N GLY A 171 7.08 -22.13 -12.11
CA GLY A 171 7.09 -23.60 -12.17
C GLY A 171 6.66 -24.27 -10.86
N LEU A 172 5.90 -23.55 -10.02
CA LEU A 172 5.46 -23.97 -8.68
C LEU A 172 3.93 -24.21 -8.62
N GLU A 173 3.28 -24.29 -9.77
CA GLU A 173 1.85 -24.53 -9.88
C GLU A 173 1.44 -25.92 -9.42
N ASP A 174 0.21 -26.00 -8.95
CA ASP A 174 -0.55 -27.20 -8.64
C ASP A 174 -1.98 -27.07 -9.21
N ALA A 175 -2.81 -28.09 -9.01
CA ALA A 175 -4.17 -28.12 -9.56
C ALA A 175 -5.07 -26.94 -9.13
N ASN A 176 -4.73 -26.24 -8.04
CA ASN A 176 -5.51 -25.13 -7.48
C ASN A 176 -4.86 -23.76 -7.73
N SER A 177 -3.81 -23.71 -8.54
CA SER A 177 -3.09 -22.47 -8.79
C SER A 177 -3.90 -21.51 -9.65
N ASP A 178 -3.91 -20.24 -9.26
CA ASP A 178 -4.49 -19.10 -9.95
C ASP A 178 -3.53 -18.51 -11.00
N THR A 179 -4.07 -17.74 -11.94
CA THR A 179 -3.29 -17.10 -13.01
C THR A 179 -3.14 -15.62 -12.67
N ASP A 180 -2.01 -15.25 -12.09
CA ASP A 180 -1.69 -13.85 -11.80
C ASP A 180 -1.32 -13.12 -13.09
N ARG A 181 -2.20 -12.27 -13.61
CA ARG A 181 -1.91 -11.41 -14.77
C ARG A 181 -1.42 -10.05 -14.35
N ARG A 182 -0.31 -9.63 -14.92
CA ARG A 182 0.28 -8.33 -14.64
C ARG A 182 0.81 -7.67 -15.89
N GLY A 183 0.98 -6.37 -15.82
CA GLY A 183 1.69 -5.66 -16.86
C GLY A 183 1.51 -4.16 -16.79
N ILE A 184 1.38 -3.55 -17.97
CA ILE A 184 1.49 -2.11 -18.14
C ILE A 184 0.35 -1.63 -19.01
N TYR A 185 -0.29 -0.54 -18.59
CA TYR A 185 -1.14 0.25 -19.46
C TYR A 185 -0.55 1.65 -19.66
N LEU A 186 -0.83 2.21 -20.83
CA LEU A 186 -0.35 3.52 -21.24
C LEU A 186 -1.48 4.25 -21.98
N PRO A 187 -2.23 5.11 -21.28
CA PRO A 187 -3.30 5.90 -21.89
C PRO A 187 -2.74 7.05 -22.75
N SER A 188 -3.64 7.80 -23.41
CA SER A 188 -3.26 8.91 -24.29
C SER A 188 -2.41 9.98 -23.57
N ALA A 189 -1.54 10.66 -24.32
CA ALA A 189 -0.70 11.73 -23.79
C ALA A 189 -1.52 12.86 -23.16
N GLU A 190 -2.68 13.18 -23.73
CA GLU A 190 -3.59 14.21 -23.22
C GLU A 190 -4.10 13.90 -21.81
N LEU A 191 -4.42 12.63 -21.53
CA LEU A 191 -4.86 12.22 -20.19
C LEU A 191 -3.75 12.41 -19.15
N HIS A 192 -2.51 12.12 -19.53
CA HIS A 192 -1.34 12.38 -18.68
C HIS A 192 -1.09 13.87 -18.42
N TRP A 193 -1.36 14.75 -19.39
CA TRP A 193 -1.18 16.19 -19.25
C TRP A 193 -2.39 16.90 -18.63
N SER A 194 -3.54 16.23 -18.59
CA SER A 194 -4.76 16.78 -18.02
C SER A 194 -4.61 17.04 -16.51
N LEU A 195 -5.39 18.00 -16.01
CA LEU A 195 -5.48 18.29 -14.58
C LEU A 195 -6.08 17.15 -13.75
N TYR A 196 -6.71 16.19 -14.42
CA TYR A 196 -7.42 15.07 -13.81
C TYR A 196 -6.50 13.89 -13.53
N GLY A 197 -5.41 13.79 -14.30
CA GLY A 197 -4.45 12.71 -14.22
C GLY A 197 -5.08 11.35 -14.53
N ILE A 198 -4.37 10.30 -14.14
CA ILE A 198 -4.75 8.90 -14.39
C ILE A 198 -4.50 8.08 -13.12
N PRO A 199 -5.21 6.95 -12.94
CA PRO A 199 -4.87 6.01 -11.88
C PRO A 199 -3.40 5.59 -11.98
N GLU A 200 -2.77 5.21 -10.86
CA GLU A 200 -1.41 4.65 -10.90
C GLU A 200 -1.41 3.15 -11.29
N HIS A 201 -2.56 2.50 -11.17
CA HIS A 201 -2.81 1.12 -11.53
C HIS A 201 -4.32 0.90 -11.77
N ILE A 202 -4.64 -0.11 -12.57
CA ILE A 202 -5.98 -0.67 -12.74
C ILE A 202 -5.94 -2.14 -12.34
N GLU A 203 -7.04 -2.66 -11.78
CA GLU A 203 -7.12 -4.04 -11.28
C GLU A 203 -8.46 -4.66 -11.64
N HIS A 204 -8.44 -5.95 -12.00
CA HIS A 204 -9.64 -6.78 -12.11
C HIS A 204 -9.48 -7.98 -11.17
N LYS A 205 -10.08 -7.88 -9.97
CA LYS A 205 -9.83 -8.85 -8.87
C LYS A 205 -10.34 -10.25 -9.17
N GLU A 206 -11.45 -10.37 -9.88
CA GLU A 206 -12.05 -11.66 -10.21
C GLU A 206 -11.16 -12.46 -11.17
N GLU A 207 -10.51 -11.76 -12.11
CA GLU A 207 -9.60 -12.35 -13.10
C GLU A 207 -8.11 -12.31 -12.67
N GLN A 208 -7.83 -11.85 -11.44
CA GLN A 208 -6.48 -11.71 -10.89
C GLN A 208 -5.54 -10.85 -11.77
N GLU A 209 -6.07 -9.76 -12.33
CA GLU A 209 -5.32 -8.84 -13.18
C GLU A 209 -4.91 -7.56 -12.44
N CYS A 210 -3.67 -7.11 -12.66
CA CYS A 210 -3.17 -5.83 -12.16
C CYS A 210 -2.18 -5.19 -13.15
N TYR A 211 -2.56 -4.04 -13.71
CA TYR A 211 -1.71 -3.29 -14.63
C TYR A 211 -1.29 -1.97 -13.99
N TRP A 212 0.01 -1.68 -14.04
CA TRP A 212 0.53 -0.39 -13.60
C TRP A 212 0.54 0.58 -14.77
N GLU A 213 0.30 1.85 -14.47
CA GLU A 213 0.61 2.91 -15.41
C GLU A 213 2.13 2.89 -15.70
N LEU A 214 2.53 3.21 -16.93
CA LEU A 214 3.92 3.08 -17.37
C LEU A 214 4.93 3.79 -16.47
N GLN A 215 4.75 5.06 -16.12
CA GLN A 215 5.65 5.77 -15.20
C GLN A 215 5.72 5.06 -13.83
N LYS A 216 4.58 4.63 -13.27
CA LYS A 216 4.55 3.88 -12.02
C LYS A 216 5.36 2.59 -12.12
N PHE A 217 5.17 1.83 -13.20
CA PHE A 217 5.90 0.60 -13.47
C PHE A 217 7.42 0.85 -13.51
N LEU A 218 7.86 1.83 -14.30
CA LEU A 218 9.27 2.21 -14.43
C LEU A 218 9.88 2.61 -13.08
N VAL A 219 9.17 3.43 -12.30
CA VAL A 219 9.64 3.85 -10.96
C VAL A 219 9.76 2.67 -10.00
N LEU A 220 8.84 1.69 -10.07
CA LEU A 220 8.93 0.48 -9.27
C LEU A 220 10.09 -0.43 -9.73
N ALA A 221 10.31 -0.56 -11.04
CA ALA A 221 11.43 -1.30 -11.61
C ALA A 221 12.78 -0.70 -11.17
N LEU A 222 12.93 0.63 -11.26
CA LEU A 222 14.10 1.40 -10.78
C LEU A 222 14.32 1.28 -9.26
N LYS A 223 13.31 0.87 -8.49
CA LYS A 223 13.43 0.57 -7.05
C LYS A 223 13.66 -0.91 -6.76
N ALA A 224 13.94 -1.69 -7.79
CA ALA A 224 14.09 -3.14 -7.73
C ALA A 224 12.87 -3.84 -7.09
N ASN A 225 11.65 -3.41 -7.41
CA ASN A 225 10.46 -4.11 -6.94
C ASN A 225 10.39 -5.52 -7.58
N PRO A 226 10.35 -6.61 -6.80
CA PRO A 226 10.42 -7.97 -7.34
C PRO A 226 9.30 -8.30 -8.29
N ASN A 227 8.05 -7.95 -7.96
CA ASN A 227 6.90 -8.26 -8.80
C ASN A 227 7.02 -7.58 -10.18
N VAL A 228 7.56 -6.36 -10.22
CA VAL A 228 7.74 -5.58 -11.45
C VAL A 228 8.93 -6.09 -12.25
N LEU A 229 10.06 -6.40 -11.60
CA LEU A 229 11.20 -7.01 -12.27
C LEU A 229 10.84 -8.37 -12.87
N GLU A 230 10.06 -9.20 -12.18
CA GLU A 230 9.60 -10.49 -12.72
C GLU A 230 8.71 -10.32 -13.95
N CYS A 231 7.89 -9.26 -14.02
CA CYS A 231 7.11 -8.96 -15.22
C CYS A 231 8.00 -8.73 -16.45
N LEU A 232 9.21 -8.16 -16.29
CA LEU A 232 10.13 -7.89 -17.39
C LEU A 232 10.88 -9.13 -17.91
N TYR A 233 10.88 -10.24 -17.14
CA TYR A 233 11.69 -11.43 -17.43
C TYR A 233 10.86 -12.72 -17.51
N THR A 234 9.54 -12.65 -17.30
CA THR A 234 8.69 -13.84 -17.40
C THR A 234 8.65 -14.34 -18.85
N PRO A 235 8.76 -15.65 -19.09
CA PRO A 235 8.62 -16.21 -20.42
C PRO A 235 7.15 -16.31 -20.87
N LEU A 236 6.18 -16.07 -19.97
CA LEU A 236 4.76 -16.22 -20.22
C LEU A 236 4.12 -14.88 -20.60
N ILE A 237 4.46 -14.39 -21.79
CA ILE A 237 3.90 -13.14 -22.34
C ILE A 237 2.60 -13.47 -23.10
N GLU A 238 1.50 -12.83 -22.74
CA GLU A 238 0.21 -12.96 -23.44
C GLU A 238 0.02 -11.84 -24.47
N THR A 239 0.52 -10.63 -24.18
CA THR A 239 0.43 -9.49 -25.10
C THR A 239 1.61 -8.56 -24.89
N ALA A 240 2.24 -8.12 -25.97
CA ALA A 240 3.22 -7.04 -25.98
C ALA A 240 3.04 -6.24 -27.26
N THR A 241 2.82 -4.93 -27.13
CA THR A 241 2.88 -4.00 -28.27
C THR A 241 4.34 -3.75 -28.67
N PRO A 242 4.63 -3.20 -29.86
CA PRO A 242 6.00 -2.83 -30.24
C PRO A 242 6.69 -1.90 -29.23
N LEU A 243 5.94 -1.02 -28.57
CA LEU A 243 6.46 -0.15 -27.52
C LEU A 243 6.85 -0.95 -26.26
N ALA A 244 6.05 -1.96 -25.89
CA ALA A 244 6.37 -2.84 -24.77
C ALA A 244 7.58 -3.74 -25.09
N GLU A 245 7.72 -4.22 -26.33
CA GLU A 245 8.90 -4.99 -26.76
C GLU A 245 10.19 -4.16 -26.61
N GLN A 246 10.16 -2.88 -27.01
CA GLN A 246 11.27 -1.97 -26.76
C GLN A 246 11.62 -1.85 -25.27
N LEU A 247 10.63 -1.79 -24.37
CA LEU A 247 10.89 -1.79 -22.93
C LEU A 247 11.53 -3.10 -22.46
N LEU A 248 11.06 -4.24 -22.97
CA LEU A 248 11.61 -5.55 -22.65
C LEU A 248 13.06 -5.67 -23.11
N ASP A 249 13.43 -5.12 -24.27
CA ASP A 249 14.82 -5.07 -24.74
C ASP A 249 15.71 -4.18 -23.86
N LEU A 250 15.12 -3.20 -23.18
CA LEU A 250 15.79 -2.32 -22.23
C LEU A 250 15.84 -2.87 -20.79
N ARG A 251 15.25 -4.03 -20.49
CA ARG A 251 15.02 -4.52 -19.11
C ARG A 251 16.26 -4.56 -18.20
N GLU A 252 17.46 -4.70 -18.76
CA GLU A 252 18.71 -4.72 -17.97
C GLU A 252 19.01 -3.37 -17.30
N ILE A 253 18.47 -2.26 -17.83
CA ILE A 253 18.70 -0.91 -17.26
C ILE A 253 18.17 -0.77 -15.83
N PHE A 254 17.23 -1.63 -15.42
CA PHE A 254 16.63 -1.60 -14.09
C PHE A 254 17.43 -2.39 -13.06
N LEU A 255 18.40 -3.21 -13.48
CA LEU A 255 19.18 -4.05 -12.58
C LEU A 255 20.32 -3.25 -11.95
N SER A 256 20.40 -3.32 -10.63
CA SER A 256 21.42 -2.63 -9.85
C SER A 256 21.62 -3.30 -8.49
N GLN A 257 22.65 -2.85 -7.79
CA GLN A 257 22.93 -3.23 -6.40
C GLN A 257 21.77 -2.95 -5.43
N LEU A 258 20.78 -2.11 -5.80
CA LEU A 258 19.58 -1.86 -4.99
C LEU A 258 18.76 -3.13 -4.73
N VAL A 259 18.87 -4.16 -5.58
CA VAL A 259 18.22 -5.47 -5.38
C VAL A 259 18.58 -6.05 -4.01
N TYR A 260 19.83 -5.91 -3.58
CA TYR A 260 20.28 -6.35 -2.27
C TYR A 260 19.49 -5.69 -1.14
N GLN A 261 19.43 -4.35 -1.15
CA GLN A 261 18.75 -3.58 -0.11
C GLN A 261 17.25 -3.86 -0.07
N THR A 262 16.59 -3.86 -1.24
CA THR A 262 15.15 -4.06 -1.36
C THR A 262 14.73 -5.45 -0.90
N TYR A 263 15.40 -6.50 -1.39
CA TYR A 263 15.01 -7.88 -1.10
C TYR A 263 15.38 -8.25 0.34
N ASN A 264 16.59 -7.91 0.78
CA ASN A 264 17.07 -8.25 2.13
C ASN A 264 16.17 -7.59 3.20
N SER A 265 15.88 -6.29 3.07
CA SER A 265 15.04 -5.56 4.03
C SER A 265 13.63 -6.15 4.11
N TYR A 266 13.05 -6.51 2.96
CA TYR A 266 11.73 -7.13 2.92
C TYR A 266 11.74 -8.50 3.60
N VAL A 267 12.67 -9.38 3.23
CA VAL A 267 12.80 -10.73 3.80
C VAL A 267 13.00 -10.68 5.31
N LEU A 268 13.92 -9.86 5.81
CA LEU A 268 14.17 -9.69 7.24
C LEU A 268 12.91 -9.24 7.99
N SER A 269 12.17 -8.27 7.42
CA SER A 269 10.94 -7.76 8.04
C SER A 269 9.84 -8.84 8.11
N GLN A 270 9.68 -9.64 7.06
CA GLN A 270 8.63 -10.66 6.99
C GLN A 270 8.97 -11.89 7.84
N PHE A 271 10.23 -12.33 7.88
CA PHE A 271 10.65 -13.42 8.76
C PHE A 271 10.50 -13.05 10.23
N LYS A 272 10.93 -11.85 10.62
CA LYS A 272 10.73 -11.36 11.98
C LYS A 272 9.24 -11.36 12.37
N LYS A 273 8.37 -10.96 11.45
CA LYS A 273 6.91 -11.01 11.66
C LYS A 273 6.43 -12.46 11.82
N MET A 274 6.87 -13.39 10.98
CA MET A 274 6.49 -14.80 11.09
C MET A 274 6.98 -15.45 12.39
N GLU A 275 8.19 -15.16 12.86
CA GLU A 275 8.67 -15.63 14.17
C GLU A 275 7.83 -15.08 15.33
N GLN A 276 7.35 -13.84 15.21
CA GLN A 276 6.45 -13.25 16.19
C GLN A 276 5.07 -13.92 16.14
N ASP A 277 4.52 -14.14 14.94
CA ASP A 277 3.25 -14.82 14.73
C ASP A 277 3.31 -16.26 15.24
N LEU A 278 4.40 -16.99 15.00
CA LEU A 278 4.63 -18.34 15.52
C LEU A 278 4.64 -18.36 17.06
N ARG A 279 5.35 -17.42 17.71
CA ARG A 279 5.37 -17.32 19.18
C ARG A 279 4.00 -16.98 19.78
N ASN A 280 3.23 -16.12 19.10
CA ASN A 280 1.97 -15.61 19.62
C ASN A 280 0.78 -16.54 19.33
N THR A 281 0.78 -17.22 18.18
CA THR A 281 -0.38 -17.95 17.65
C THR A 281 -0.09 -19.42 17.36
N GLY A 282 1.19 -19.83 17.33
CA GLY A 282 1.58 -21.19 16.95
C GLY A 282 1.46 -21.48 15.45
N THR A 283 1.16 -20.48 14.61
CA THR A 283 0.92 -20.68 13.17
C THR A 283 1.98 -20.00 12.29
N ILE A 284 2.29 -20.63 11.16
CA ILE A 284 3.22 -20.11 10.13
C ILE A 284 2.49 -20.03 8.79
N ARG A 285 2.68 -18.93 8.07
CA ARG A 285 2.22 -18.79 6.69
C ARG A 285 3.21 -19.42 5.72
N TRP A 286 3.17 -20.74 5.57
CA TRP A 286 4.15 -21.53 4.81
C TRP A 286 4.32 -21.12 3.34
N LYS A 287 3.23 -20.81 2.62
CA LYS A 287 3.29 -20.24 1.26
C LYS A 287 4.14 -18.97 1.22
N HIS A 288 3.99 -18.11 2.23
CA HIS A 288 4.77 -16.88 2.34
C HIS A 288 6.25 -17.18 2.64
N ALA A 289 6.56 -18.09 3.58
CA ALA A 289 7.93 -18.49 3.86
C ALA A 289 8.65 -19.00 2.60
N MET A 290 8.00 -19.87 1.82
CA MET A 290 8.49 -20.32 0.52
C MET A 290 8.80 -19.15 -0.42
N HIS A 291 7.88 -18.19 -0.56
CA HIS A 291 8.10 -17.03 -1.44
C HIS A 291 9.29 -16.16 -0.99
N LEU A 292 9.58 -16.04 0.30
CA LEU A 292 10.75 -15.29 0.77
C LEU A 292 12.07 -16.01 0.48
N ILE A 293 12.11 -17.34 0.63
CA ILE A 293 13.27 -18.15 0.23
C ILE A 293 13.51 -18.01 -1.27
N ARG A 294 12.45 -18.14 -2.09
CA ARG A 294 12.52 -17.90 -3.53
C ARG A 294 13.04 -16.51 -3.87
N LEU A 295 12.60 -15.49 -3.13
CA LEU A 295 13.04 -14.11 -3.33
C LEU A 295 14.55 -13.95 -3.04
N LEU A 296 15.09 -14.59 -2.00
CA LEU A 296 16.53 -14.60 -1.75
C LEU A 296 17.31 -15.29 -2.88
N LEU A 297 16.85 -16.46 -3.34
CA LEU A 297 17.45 -17.17 -4.49
C LEU A 297 17.47 -16.29 -5.75
N SER A 298 16.37 -15.59 -6.00
CA SER A 298 16.26 -14.66 -7.14
C SER A 298 17.22 -13.50 -6.99
N GLY A 299 17.29 -12.87 -5.81
CA GLY A 299 18.23 -11.78 -5.52
C GLY A 299 19.70 -12.19 -5.70
N ILE A 300 20.09 -13.38 -5.22
CA ILE A 300 21.44 -13.92 -5.41
C ILE A 300 21.75 -14.07 -6.91
N THR A 301 20.82 -14.61 -7.69
CA THR A 301 21.00 -14.82 -9.13
C THR A 301 21.13 -13.49 -9.87
N ILE A 302 20.28 -12.50 -9.54
CA ILE A 302 20.36 -11.16 -10.13
C ILE A 302 21.74 -10.55 -9.87
N LEU A 303 22.23 -10.57 -8.63
CA LEU A 303 23.54 -9.99 -8.31
C LEU A 303 24.70 -10.74 -8.96
N LYS A 304 24.60 -12.05 -9.15
CA LYS A 304 25.66 -12.86 -9.77
C LYS A 304 25.68 -12.78 -11.29
N GLN A 305 24.51 -12.76 -11.91
CA GLN A 305 24.34 -13.03 -13.34
C GLN A 305 23.78 -11.84 -14.12
N GLY A 306 23.23 -10.83 -13.44
CA GLY A 306 22.54 -9.72 -14.11
C GLY A 306 21.25 -10.16 -14.80
N PHE A 307 20.57 -11.16 -14.25
CA PHE A 307 19.35 -11.73 -14.82
C PHE A 307 18.33 -12.04 -13.72
N VAL A 308 17.04 -11.80 -13.97
CA VAL A 308 15.95 -12.10 -13.02
C VAL A 308 15.41 -13.51 -13.33
N PRO A 309 15.70 -14.53 -12.50
CA PRO A 309 15.16 -15.86 -12.73
C PRO A 309 13.69 -15.90 -12.31
N VAL A 310 12.79 -16.02 -13.30
CA VAL A 310 11.36 -16.20 -13.00
C VAL A 310 11.08 -17.68 -12.73
N ARG A 311 11.52 -18.58 -13.61
CA ARG A 311 11.45 -20.03 -13.36
C ARG A 311 12.52 -20.48 -12.38
N ILE A 312 12.12 -21.28 -11.40
CA ILE A 312 12.98 -21.74 -10.30
C ILE A 312 12.91 -23.28 -10.21
N GLU A 313 13.19 -23.95 -11.34
CA GLU A 313 13.07 -25.42 -11.45
C GLU A 313 14.08 -26.13 -10.54
N ASP A 314 15.32 -25.65 -10.46
CA ASP A 314 16.41 -26.23 -9.65
C ASP A 314 16.10 -26.31 -8.15
N TYR A 315 15.19 -25.48 -7.65
CA TYR A 315 14.80 -25.45 -6.24
C TYR A 315 13.34 -25.83 -6.01
N ARG A 316 12.63 -26.29 -7.05
CA ARG A 316 11.19 -26.58 -7.02
C ARG A 316 10.82 -27.49 -5.85
N ASP A 317 11.46 -28.65 -5.74
CA ASP A 317 11.10 -29.64 -4.72
C ASP A 317 11.36 -29.13 -3.30
N ARG A 318 12.47 -28.43 -3.09
CA ARG A 318 12.78 -27.81 -1.79
C ARG A 318 11.80 -26.70 -1.43
N LEU A 319 11.37 -25.89 -2.40
CA LEU A 319 10.38 -24.83 -2.19
C LEU A 319 8.98 -25.41 -1.89
N LEU A 320 8.58 -26.46 -2.62
CA LEU A 320 7.31 -27.13 -2.38
C LEU A 320 7.29 -27.89 -1.03
N ALA A 321 8.42 -28.45 -0.60
CA ALA A 321 8.55 -29.03 0.73
C ALA A 321 8.24 -28.01 1.83
N ILE A 322 8.63 -26.74 1.65
CA ILE A 322 8.24 -25.64 2.57
C ILE A 322 6.74 -25.39 2.50
N LYS A 323 6.18 -25.22 1.29
CA LYS A 323 4.74 -24.94 1.10
C LYS A 323 3.85 -26.01 1.72
N TYR A 324 4.24 -27.29 1.58
CA TYR A 324 3.51 -28.45 2.09
C TYR A 324 3.92 -28.89 3.49
N GLN A 325 4.72 -28.09 4.21
CA GLN A 325 5.09 -28.32 5.62
C GLN A 325 5.84 -29.65 5.85
N GLN A 326 6.63 -30.07 4.87
CA GLN A 326 7.43 -31.29 4.92
C GLN A 326 8.80 -31.07 5.57
N VAL A 327 9.12 -29.82 5.91
CA VAL A 327 10.33 -29.40 6.63
C VAL A 327 9.95 -28.61 7.87
N SER A 328 10.78 -28.68 8.89
CA SER A 328 10.61 -27.90 10.12
C SER A 328 10.88 -26.41 9.90
N TRP A 329 10.33 -25.56 10.77
CA TRP A 329 10.62 -24.12 10.74
C TRP A 329 12.12 -23.82 10.94
N ASP A 330 12.79 -24.60 11.78
CA ASP A 330 14.22 -24.44 12.05
C ASP A 330 15.06 -24.72 10.80
N GLU A 331 14.70 -25.74 10.01
CA GLU A 331 15.34 -26.01 8.71
C GLU A 331 15.13 -24.86 7.71
N VAL A 332 13.92 -24.30 7.64
CA VAL A 332 13.62 -23.14 6.79
C VAL A 332 14.47 -21.93 7.21
N ASN A 333 14.56 -21.66 8.52
CA ASN A 333 15.34 -20.55 9.03
C ASN A 333 16.86 -20.77 8.83
N HIS A 334 17.36 -22.00 8.97
CA HIS A 334 18.74 -22.34 8.67
C HIS A 334 19.06 -22.09 7.18
N TRP A 335 18.20 -22.54 6.28
CA TRP A 335 18.39 -22.29 4.84
C TRP A 335 18.34 -20.79 4.52
N ARG A 336 17.40 -20.04 5.11
CA ARG A 336 17.33 -18.59 4.99
C ARG A 336 18.66 -17.92 5.39
N LEU A 337 19.24 -18.30 6.53
CA LEU A 337 20.50 -17.73 7.02
C LEU A 337 21.66 -18.01 6.05
N SER A 338 21.78 -19.25 5.57
CA SER A 338 22.77 -19.61 4.54
C SER A 338 22.57 -18.84 3.23
N LEU A 339 21.32 -18.57 2.83
CA LEU A 339 21.02 -17.72 1.68
C LEU A 339 21.37 -16.25 1.92
N HIS A 340 21.21 -15.72 3.13
CA HIS A 340 21.69 -14.37 3.44
C HIS A 340 23.20 -14.27 3.29
N GLU A 341 23.98 -15.22 3.82
CA GLU A 341 25.43 -15.24 3.63
C GLU A 341 25.82 -15.29 2.15
N SER A 342 25.09 -16.09 1.36
CA SER A 342 25.27 -16.16 -0.09
C SER A 342 24.90 -14.86 -0.80
N PHE A 343 23.88 -14.14 -0.29
CA PHE A 343 23.41 -12.87 -0.84
C PHE A 343 24.39 -11.73 -0.52
N ASP A 344 24.94 -11.70 0.69
CA ASP A 344 26.00 -10.79 1.12
C ASP A 344 27.25 -10.99 0.26
N TYR A 345 27.66 -12.24 0.03
CA TYR A 345 28.77 -12.57 -0.86
C TYR A 345 28.50 -12.14 -2.30
N ALA A 346 27.30 -12.39 -2.82
CA ALA A 346 26.92 -11.98 -4.19
C ALA A 346 26.94 -10.45 -4.34
N PHE A 347 26.48 -9.72 -3.32
CA PHE A 347 26.53 -8.26 -3.29
C PHE A 347 27.97 -7.72 -3.27
N ALA A 348 28.84 -8.30 -2.46
CA ALA A 348 30.24 -7.88 -2.39
C ALA A 348 31.03 -8.11 -3.69
N ASN A 349 30.56 -9.02 -4.56
CA ASN A 349 31.27 -9.43 -5.79
C ASN A 349 30.50 -9.14 -7.09
N THR A 350 29.38 -8.40 -7.01
CA THR A 350 28.55 -8.12 -8.20
C THR A 350 29.23 -7.14 -9.15
N ARG A 351 28.95 -7.29 -10.44
CA ARG A 351 29.32 -6.33 -11.50
C ARG A 351 28.19 -5.36 -11.83
N LEU A 352 27.02 -5.50 -11.19
CA LEU A 352 25.90 -4.59 -11.39
C LEU A 352 26.25 -3.18 -10.89
N PRO A 353 25.73 -2.14 -11.55
CA PRO A 353 25.96 -0.77 -11.12
C PRO A 353 25.32 -0.52 -9.75
N GLU A 354 25.83 0.47 -9.02
CA GLU A 354 25.25 0.87 -7.73
C GLU A 354 23.77 1.27 -7.87
N ARG A 355 23.45 1.92 -8.99
CA ARG A 355 22.14 2.48 -9.32
C ARG A 355 21.70 2.05 -10.72
N PRO A 356 20.39 1.91 -10.96
CA PRO A 356 19.87 1.64 -12.30
C PRO A 356 19.99 2.88 -13.18
N ASP A 357 19.79 2.72 -14.48
CA ASP A 357 19.88 3.82 -15.45
C ASP A 357 18.57 4.62 -15.50
N TYR A 358 18.53 5.67 -14.66
CA TYR A 358 17.40 6.59 -14.59
C TYR A 358 17.18 7.36 -15.89
N GLU A 359 18.25 7.71 -16.62
CA GLU A 359 18.17 8.54 -17.82
C GLU A 359 17.57 7.75 -18.99
N ARG A 360 17.99 6.49 -19.18
CA ARG A 360 17.38 5.63 -20.20
C ARG A 360 15.91 5.34 -19.90
N ALA A 361 15.56 5.10 -18.63
CA ALA A 361 14.16 4.90 -18.24
C ALA A 361 13.31 6.16 -18.47
N ASN A 362 13.84 7.35 -18.16
CA ASN A 362 13.17 8.63 -18.41
C ASN A 362 13.02 8.91 -19.91
N ALA A 363 14.08 8.68 -20.69
CA ALA A 363 14.04 8.83 -22.15
C ALA A 363 12.98 7.91 -22.78
N PHE A 364 12.90 6.66 -22.32
CA PHE A 364 11.86 5.72 -22.73
C PHE A 364 10.45 6.23 -22.38
N LEU A 365 10.23 6.72 -21.16
CA LEU A 365 8.93 7.26 -20.76
C LEU A 365 8.49 8.44 -21.63
N ILE A 366 9.41 9.37 -21.91
CA ILE A 366 9.13 10.53 -22.77
C ILE A 366 8.80 10.07 -24.20
N HIS A 367 9.56 9.12 -24.75
CA HIS A 367 9.29 8.53 -26.06
C HIS A 367 7.91 7.88 -26.11
N ALA A 368 7.60 7.00 -25.14
CA ALA A 368 6.33 6.32 -25.00
C ALA A 368 5.15 7.29 -24.94
N ARG A 369 5.23 8.36 -24.15
CA ARG A 369 4.15 9.34 -24.08
C ARG A 369 3.99 10.13 -25.37
N ARG A 370 5.08 10.48 -26.05
CA ARG A 370 5.01 11.17 -27.35
C ARG A 370 4.36 10.32 -28.43
N SER A 371 4.50 9.01 -28.39
CA SER A 371 3.83 8.11 -29.34
C SER A 371 2.32 7.98 -29.09
N GLN A 372 1.81 8.52 -27.98
CA GLN A 372 0.38 8.53 -27.61
C GLN A 372 -0.28 9.90 -27.81
N VAL A 373 0.38 10.81 -28.52
CA VAL A 373 -0.24 12.07 -28.97
C VAL A 373 -1.04 11.74 -30.23
N THR A 374 -2.35 11.89 -30.15
CA THR A 374 -3.23 11.87 -31.33
C THR A 374 -3.10 13.17 -32.11
N ASP A 375 -3.08 13.07 -33.44
CA ASP A 375 -3.07 14.22 -34.36
C ASP A 375 -4.40 15.00 -34.36
#